data_AF-A0A026W504-F1
#
_entry.id   AF-A0A026W504-F1
#
_cell.length_a   1.000
_cell.length_b   1.000
_cell.length_c   1.000
_cell.angle_alpha   90.00
_cell.angle_beta   90.00
_cell.angle_gamma   90.00
#
_symmetry.space_group_name_H-M   'P 1'
#
loop_
_entity.id
_entity.type
_entity.pdbx_description
1 polymer ?
#
loop_
_entity_poly.entity_id
_entity_poly.type
_entity_poly.pdbx_seq_one_letter_code
_entity_poly.pdbx_strand_id
1 'polypeptide(L)' 'MPAKRPPKIEALVVNAIRRLQDVQGSTSREISNYISQEYDIPGKDIRRQVQLALQRGLSYGILQRSKG' A
#
# COMPACT_ATOMS: atom_id res chain seq x y z
N MET A 1 -26.47 5.14 7.43
CA MET A 1 -25.14 4.72 7.93
C MET A 1 -24.30 4.32 6.72
N PRO A 2 -23.18 4.97 6.39
CA PRO A 2 -22.42 4.59 5.21
C PRO A 2 -21.77 3.22 5.46
N ALA A 3 -22.06 2.28 4.56
CA ALA A 3 -21.52 0.93 4.59
C ALA A 3 -20.00 0.98 4.80
N LYS A 4 -19.51 0.30 5.84
CA LYS A 4 -18.10 -0.08 5.99
C LYS A 4 -17.74 -0.98 4.81
N ARG A 5 -17.47 -0.35 3.66
CA ARG A 5 -16.80 -1.01 2.54
C ARG A 5 -15.46 -1.49 3.11
N PRO A 6 -15.07 -2.75 2.90
CA PRO A 6 -13.75 -3.22 3.34
C PRO A 6 -12.72 -2.19 2.85
N PRO A 7 -11.77 -1.77 3.71
CA PRO A 7 -10.80 -0.75 3.35
C PRO A 7 -10.19 -1.16 2.02
N LYS A 8 -10.44 -0.33 0.98
CA LYS A 8 -9.89 -0.58 -0.36
C LYS A 8 -8.38 -0.74 -0.19
N ILE A 9 -7.78 -1.70 -0.87
CA ILE A 9 -6.34 -1.97 -0.75
C ILE A 9 -5.50 -0.70 -0.93
N GLU A 10 -5.98 0.24 -1.74
CA GLU A 10 -5.42 1.59 -1.89
C GLU A 10 -5.23 2.32 -0.55
N ALA A 11 -6.25 2.29 0.33
CA ALA A 11 -6.16 2.88 1.67
C ALA A 11 -5.18 2.11 2.57
N LEU A 12 -5.13 0.77 2.46
CA LEU A 12 -4.16 -0.05 3.19
C LEU A 12 -2.73 0.28 2.77
N VAL A 13 -2.51 0.47 1.47
CA VAL A 13 -1.22 0.84 0.88
C VAL A 13 -0.79 2.23 1.33
N VAL A 14 -1.68 3.22 1.30
CA VAL A 14 -1.36 4.57 1.78
C VAL A 14 -1.08 4.57 3.28
N ASN A 15 -1.85 3.83 4.08
CA ASN A 15 -1.62 3.70 5.51
C ASN A 15 -0.30 2.99 5.81
N ALA A 16 0.01 1.92 5.07
CA ALA A 16 1.28 1.22 5.15
C ALA A 16 2.45 2.14 4.81
N ILE A 17 2.37 2.94 3.74
CA ILE A 17 3.41 3.91 3.38
C ILE A 17 3.59 4.98 4.46
N ARG A 18 2.49 5.47 5.05
CA ARG A 18 2.54 6.44 6.16
C ARG A 18 3.12 5.85 7.45
N ARG A 19 2.91 4.55 7.71
CA ARG A 19 3.45 3.87 8.90
C ARG A 19 4.89 3.41 8.71
N LEU A 20 5.21 2.90 7.53
CA LEU A 20 6.55 2.52 7.09
C LEU A 20 7.38 3.73 6.63
N GLN A 21 6.99 4.95 7.01
CA GLN A 21 7.60 6.22 6.58
C GLN A 21 9.02 6.38 7.18
N ASP A 22 9.88 5.40 6.91
CA ASP A 22 11.31 5.43 7.07
C ASP A 22 11.86 6.54 6.21
N VAL A 23 12.92 7.18 6.69
CA VAL A 23 13.52 8.40 6.15
C VAL A 23 13.86 8.32 4.65
N GLN A 24 13.90 7.10 4.07
CA GLN A 24 14.24 6.83 2.67
C GLN A 24 13.06 6.39 1.78
N GLY A 25 11.85 6.26 2.33
CA GLY A 25 10.66 5.74 1.64
C GLY A 25 10.56 4.21 1.69
N SER A 26 9.35 3.69 1.41
CA SER A 26 9.03 2.27 1.52
C SER A 26 8.95 1.59 0.15
N THR A 27 9.52 0.39 0.03
CA THR A 27 9.43 -0.41 -1.20
C THR A 27 8.09 -1.15 -1.31
N SER A 28 7.69 -1.53 -2.52
CA SER A 28 6.48 -2.34 -2.75
C SER A 28 6.50 -3.66 -1.97
N ARG A 29 7.70 -4.23 -1.74
CA ARG A 29 7.90 -5.46 -0.98
C ARG A 29 7.64 -5.23 0.51
N GLU A 30 8.17 -4.16 1.10
CA GLU A 30 7.93 -3.82 2.51
C GLU A 30 6.46 -3.50 2.76
N ILE A 31 5.82 -2.75 1.86
CA ILE A 31 4.39 -2.46 1.93
C ILE A 31 3.58 -3.75 1.88
N SER A 32 3.91 -4.66 0.95
CA SER A 32 3.21 -5.94 0.82
C SER A 32 3.40 -6.84 2.04
N ASN A 33 4.61 -6.85 2.63
CA ASN A 33 4.91 -7.61 3.84
C ASN A 33 4.20 -7.02 5.05
N TYR A 34 4.20 -5.70 5.21
CA TYR A 34 3.51 -5.01 6.29
C TYR A 34 2.01 -5.28 6.27
N ILE A 35 1.37 -5.14 5.09
CA ILE A 35 -0.07 -5.41 4.98
C ILE A 35 -0.37 -6.89 5.18
N SER A 36 0.49 -7.79 4.68
CA SER A 36 0.36 -9.23 4.90
C SER A 36 0.44 -9.59 6.39
N GLN A 37 1.35 -8.96 7.14
CA GLN A 37 1.49 -9.17 8.59
C GLN A 37 0.36 -8.54 9.41
N GLU A 38 -0.04 -7.31 9.07
CA GLU A 38 -1.06 -6.55 9.83
C GLU A 38 -2.48 -7.10 9.60
N TYR A 39 -2.78 -7.62 8.40
CA TYR A 39 -4.12 -8.06 8.01
C TYR A 39 -4.22 -9.58 7.76
N ASP A 40 -3.15 -10.35 8.01
CA ASP A 40 -3.06 -11.80 7.76
C ASP A 40 -3.49 -12.21 6.33
N ILE A 41 -3.10 -11.39 5.35
CA ILE A 41 -3.44 -11.60 3.93
C ILE A 41 -2.27 -12.32 3.24
N PRO A 42 -2.52 -13.32 2.37
CA PRO A 42 -1.45 -13.98 1.61
C PRO A 42 -0.61 -12.98 0.79
N GLY A 43 0.70 -13.00 1.03
CA GLY A 43 1.67 -12.12 0.36
C GLY A 43 1.61 -12.14 -1.18
N LYS A 44 1.17 -13.26 -1.78
CA LYS A 44 1.06 -13.39 -3.26
C LYS A 44 -0.06 -12.51 -3.82
N ASP A 45 -1.20 -12.46 -3.14
CA ASP A 45 -2.40 -11.78 -3.62
C ASP A 45 -2.29 -10.28 -3.35
N ILE A 46 -1.71 -9.92 -2.20
CA ILE A 46 -1.50 -8.53 -1.82
C ILE A 46 -0.43 -7.85 -2.67
N ARG A 47 0.62 -8.56 -3.13
CA ARG A 47 1.67 -7.97 -4.01
C ARG A 47 1.08 -7.36 -5.28
N ARG A 48 0.20 -8.10 -5.97
CA ARG A 48 -0.44 -7.62 -7.21
C ARG A 48 -1.32 -6.40 -6.93
N GLN A 49 -2.07 -6.44 -5.83
CA GLN A 49 -2.96 -5.35 -5.44
C GLN A 49 -2.19 -4.10 -4.99
N VAL A 50 -1.10 -4.28 -4.24
CA VAL A 50 -0.17 -3.22 -3.83
C VAL A 50 0.46 -2.58 -5.05
N GLN A 51 0.93 -3.36 -6.03
CA GLN A 51 1.53 -2.81 -7.25
C GLN A 51 0.53 -1.96 -8.05
N LEU A 52 -0.72 -2.40 -8.18
CA LEU A 52 -1.78 -1.62 -8.82
C LEU A 52 -2.13 -0.36 -8.03
N ALA A 53 -2.23 -0.46 -6.71
CA ALA A 53 -2.49 0.68 -5.84
C ALA A 53 -1.34 1.71 -5.88
N LEU A 54 -0.09 1.26 -5.95
CA LEU A 54 1.08 2.11 -6.12
C LEU A 54 1.05 2.83 -7.47
N GLN A 55 0.76 2.11 -8.56
CA GLN A 55 0.63 2.73 -9.89
C GLN A 55 -0.50 3.75 -9.94
N ARG A 56 -1.65 3.45 -9.34
CA ARG A 56 -2.77 4.38 -9.21
C ARG A 56 -2.41 5.57 -8.34
N GLY A 57 -1.78 5.35 -7.19
CA GLY A 57 -1.32 6.41 -6.29
C GLY A 57 -0.33 7.36 -6.96
N LEU A 58 0.56 6.85 -7.81
CA LEU A 58 1.45 7.66 -8.65
C LEU A 58 0.69 8.44 -9.72
N SER A 59 -0.23 7.77 -10.43
CA SER A 59 -1.03 8.40 -11.49
C SER A 59 -1.96 9.50 -10.95
N TYR A 60 -2.47 9.32 -9.74
CA TYR A 60 -3.29 10.31 -9.03
C TYR A 60 -2.47 11.38 -8.30
N GLY A 61 -1.13 11.31 -8.31
CA GLY A 61 -0.25 12.25 -7.60
C GLY A 61 -0.28 12.16 -6.07
N ILE A 62 -0.86 11.08 -5.52
CA ILE A 62 -0.92 10.81 -4.07
C ILE A 62 0.41 10.27 -3.56
N LEU A 63 1.11 9.50 -4.41
CA LEU A 63 2.42 8.93 -4.12
C LEU A 63 3.46 9.56 -5.05
N GLN A 64 4.69 9.69 -4.57
CA GLN A 64 5.85 10.07 -5.38
C GLN A 64 6.91 8.98 -5.30
N ARG A 65 7.56 8.70 -6.44
CA ARG A 65 8.78 7.87 -6.46
C ARG A 65 9.94 8.75 -6.01
N SER A 66 10.52 8.44 -4.86
CA SER A 66 11.70 9.12 -4.34
C SER A 66 13.00 8.67 -5.03
N LYS A 67 13.07 7.39 -5.43
CA LYS A 67 14.20 6.83 -6.19
C LYS A 67 13.67 6.05 -7.39
N GLY A 68 14.14 6.43 -8.58
CA GLY A 68 13.96 5.71 -9.84
C GLY A 68 15.22 4.94 -10.16
#